data_AF-A0A940H039-F1
#
_entry.id   AF-A0A940H039-F1
#
_cell.length_a   1.000
_cell.length_b   1.000
_cell.length_c   1.000
_cell.angle_alpha   90.00
_cell.angle_beta   90.00
_cell.angle_gamma   90.00
#
_symmetry.space_group_name_H-M   'P 1'
#
loop_
_entity.id
_entity.type
_entity.pdbx_description
1 polymer ?
#
loop_
_entity_poly.entity_id
_entity_poly.type
_entity_poly.pdbx_seq_one_letter_code
_entity_poly.pdbx_strand_id
1 'polypeptide(L)'
;MQGYGNTERLTEIIDTLIEGHALLASTIYIELINLGILKPDVAAQRLHALSDLAGSPLHRHPAVAKAMAERIRDYADGIAEAPPLALAPKSGTIFRVIDGGLVSK
;
A
#
# COMPACT_ATOMS: atom_id res chain seq x y z
N MET A 1 -26.21 -13.67 25.66
CA MET A 1 -25.85 -12.92 24.43
C MET A 1 -24.40 -12.43 24.50
N GLN A 2 -23.39 -13.33 24.58
CA GLN A 2 -21.96 -12.97 24.66
C GLN A 2 -21.16 -13.28 23.37
N GLY A 3 -21.80 -13.86 22.35
CA GLY A 3 -21.11 -14.26 21.11
C GLY A 3 -20.94 -13.16 20.06
N TYR A 4 -21.90 -12.23 19.95
CA TYR A 4 -21.94 -11.23 18.88
C TYR A 4 -20.79 -10.20 18.95
N GLY A 5 -20.40 -9.75 20.15
CA GLY A 5 -19.33 -8.76 20.32
C GLY A 5 -17.91 -9.29 20.02
N ASN A 6 -17.70 -10.61 20.07
CA ASN A 6 -16.40 -11.20 19.74
C ASN A 6 -16.19 -11.29 18.22
N THR A 7 -17.26 -11.59 17.47
CA THR A 7 -17.23 -11.62 16.00
C THR A 7 -17.13 -10.23 15.38
N GLU A 8 -17.79 -9.22 15.95
CA GLU A 8 -17.66 -7.82 15.51
C GLU A 8 -16.23 -7.32 15.69
N ARG A 9 -15.66 -7.50 16.88
CA ARG A 9 -14.26 -7.13 17.16
C ARG A 9 -13.26 -7.83 16.24
N LEU A 10 -13.49 -9.12 15.95
CA LEU A 10 -12.62 -9.85 15.02
C LEU A 10 -12.72 -9.28 13.60
N THR A 11 -13.92 -8.88 13.17
CA THR A 11 -14.14 -8.24 11.86
C THR A 11 -13.40 -6.92 11.76
N GLU A 12 -13.48 -6.06 12.78
CA GLU A 12 -12.75 -4.79 12.83
C GLU A 12 -11.22 -4.99 12.76
N ILE A 13 -10.69 -6.02 13.43
CA ILE A 13 -9.27 -6.36 13.36
C ILE A 13 -8.89 -6.80 11.93
N ILE A 14 -9.70 -7.64 11.30
CA ILE A 14 -9.47 -8.10 9.92
C ILE A 14 -9.50 -6.91 8.96
N ASP A 15 -10.48 -6.01 9.09
CA ASP A 15 -10.59 -4.82 8.26
C ASP A 15 -9.39 -3.88 8.45
N THR A 16 -8.94 -3.70 9.69
CA THR A 16 -7.73 -2.92 10.01
C THR A 16 -6.48 -3.54 9.39
N LEU A 17 -6.37 -4.87 9.42
CA LEU A 17 -5.25 -5.58 8.80
C LEU A 17 -5.29 -5.47 7.28
N ILE A 18 -6.46 -5.59 6.65
CA ILE A 18 -6.64 -5.38 5.21
C ILE A 18 -6.19 -3.97 4.83
N GLU A 19 -6.67 -2.95 5.55
CA GLU A 19 -6.27 -1.56 5.35
C GLU A 19 -4.75 -1.39 5.44
N GLY A 20 -4.15 -1.89 6.52
CA GLY A 20 -2.71 -1.77 6.74
C GLY A 20 -1.87 -2.43 5.62
N HIS A 21 -2.27 -3.60 5.14
CA HIS A 21 -1.54 -4.27 4.06
C HIS A 21 -1.71 -3.55 2.71
N ALA A 22 -2.91 -3.05 2.41
CA ALA A 22 -3.16 -2.30 1.19
C ALA A 22 -2.37 -0.97 1.18
N LEU A 23 -2.32 -0.28 2.32
CA LEU A 23 -1.52 0.93 2.51
C LEU A 23 -0.01 0.66 2.36
N LEU A 24 0.50 -0.42 2.95
CA LEU A 24 1.91 -0.79 2.80
C LEU A 24 2.26 -1.09 1.34
N ALA A 25 1.37 -1.81 0.63
CA ALA A 25 1.57 -2.12 -0.78
C ALA A 25 1.58 -0.84 -1.65
N SER A 26 0.71 0.13 -1.37
CA SER A 26 0.63 1.38 -2.13
C SER A 26 1.76 2.37 -1.79
N THR A 27 2.27 2.36 -0.56
CA THR A 27 3.34 3.27 -0.10
C THR A 27 4.60 3.16 -0.96
N ILE A 28 5.00 1.93 -1.34
CA ILE A 28 6.16 1.71 -2.22
C ILE A 28 5.98 2.45 -3.55
N TYR A 29 4.80 2.40 -4.14
CA TYR A 29 4.53 3.08 -5.41
C TYR A 29 4.50 4.60 -5.25
N ILE A 30 3.94 5.10 -4.14
CA ILE A 30 3.95 6.53 -3.81
C ILE A 30 5.38 7.05 -3.67
N GLU A 31 6.25 6.32 -2.99
CA GLU A 31 7.67 6.68 -2.87
C GLU A 31 8.38 6.70 -4.23
N LEU A 32 8.14 5.69 -5.08
CA LEU A 32 8.71 5.66 -6.44
C LEU A 32 8.23 6.84 -7.31
N ILE A 33 6.98 7.28 -7.13
CA ILE A 33 6.45 8.49 -7.78
C ILE A 33 7.17 9.73 -7.24
N ASN A 34 7.28 9.86 -5.92
CA ASN A 34 7.92 11.01 -5.27
C ASN A 34 9.39 11.15 -5.64
N LEU A 35 10.10 10.04 -5.85
CA LEU A 35 11.48 10.03 -6.33
C LEU A 35 11.61 10.31 -7.85
N GLY A 36 10.50 10.41 -8.57
CA GLY A 36 10.47 10.58 -10.03
C GLY A 36 10.93 9.34 -10.80
N ILE A 37 10.96 8.17 -10.15
CA ILE A 37 11.37 6.89 -10.75
C ILE A 37 10.20 6.29 -11.56
N LEU A 38 8.98 6.47 -11.08
CA LEU A 38 7.77 5.93 -11.69
C LEU A 38 6.75 7.03 -11.93
N LYS A 39 6.04 6.97 -13.06
CA LYS A 39 4.94 7.89 -13.31
C LYS A 39 3.67 7.41 -12.57
N PRO A 40 2.78 8.33 -12.13
CA PRO A 40 1.55 7.97 -11.42
C PRO A 40 0.64 6.98 -12.19
N ASP A 41 0.50 7.15 -13.50
CA ASP A 41 -0.30 6.26 -14.36
C ASP A 41 0.25 4.83 -14.37
N VAL A 42 1.58 4.67 -14.47
CA VAL A 42 2.23 3.35 -14.44
C VAL A 42 2.13 2.73 -13.05
N ALA A 43 2.24 3.53 -11.99
CA ALA A 43 2.06 3.08 -10.62
C ALA A 43 0.63 2.56 -10.36
N ALA A 44 -0.38 3.33 -10.76
CA ALA A 44 -1.78 2.95 -10.66
C ALA A 44 -2.05 1.65 -11.43
N GLN A 45 -1.57 1.54 -12.68
CA GLN A 45 -1.71 0.31 -13.47
C GLN A 45 -1.10 -0.92 -12.78
N ARG A 46 0.07 -0.77 -12.15
CA ARG A 46 0.71 -1.87 -11.41
C ARG A 46 -0.06 -2.23 -10.14
N LEU A 47 -0.61 -1.25 -9.43
CA LEU A 47 -1.47 -1.50 -8.27
C LEU A 47 -2.79 -2.17 -8.67
N HIS A 48 -3.37 -1.83 -9.82
CA HIS A 48 -4.51 -2.57 -10.36
C HIS A 48 -4.17 -4.03 -10.64
N ALA A 49 -3.04 -4.30 -11.29
CA ALA A 49 -2.59 -5.69 -11.52
C ALA A 49 -2.35 -6.45 -10.20
N LEU A 50 -1.83 -5.76 -9.18
CA LEU A 50 -1.68 -6.33 -7.84
C LEU A 50 -3.03 -6.62 -7.17
N SER A 51 -4.00 -5.70 -7.31
CA SER A 51 -5.38 -5.88 -6.85
C SER A 51 -6.01 -7.14 -7.47
N ASP A 52 -5.87 -7.33 -8.78
CA ASP A 52 -6.41 -8.51 -9.48
C ASP A 52 -5.77 -9.81 -8.97
N LEU A 53 -4.46 -9.79 -8.69
CA LEU A 53 -3.77 -10.94 -8.09
C LEU A 53 -4.24 -11.21 -6.66
N ALA A 54 -4.34 -10.16 -5.83
CA ALA A 54 -4.77 -10.25 -4.44
C ALA A 54 -6.23 -10.71 -4.31
N GLY A 55 -7.06 -10.42 -5.32
CA GLY A 55 -8.46 -10.82 -5.40
C GLY A 55 -8.69 -12.22 -5.95
N SER A 56 -7.62 -12.98 -6.21
CA SER A 56 -7.72 -14.30 -6.81
C SER A 56 -8.61 -15.24 -5.98
N PRO A 57 -9.54 -15.99 -6.62
CA PRO A 57 -10.41 -16.93 -5.91
C PRO A 57 -9.65 -18.15 -5.35
N LEU A 58 -8.36 -18.30 -5.65
CA LEU A 58 -7.50 -19.37 -5.16
C LEU A 58 -7.08 -19.20 -3.69
N HIS A 59 -7.38 -18.05 -3.07
CA HIS A 59 -7.06 -17.80 -1.68
C HIS A 59 -7.94 -18.62 -0.72
N ARG A 60 -7.36 -19.04 0.41
CA ARG A 60 -8.05 -19.80 1.47
C ARG A 60 -9.32 -19.09 1.99
N HIS A 61 -9.32 -17.75 2.00
CA HIS A 61 -10.43 -16.92 2.44
C HIS A 61 -10.83 -15.94 1.34
N PRO A 62 -11.69 -16.34 0.38
CA PRO A 62 -12.03 -15.52 -0.79
C PRO A 62 -12.65 -14.16 -0.44
N ALA A 63 -13.44 -14.08 0.65
CA ALA A 63 -14.03 -12.81 1.10
C ALA A 63 -12.96 -11.79 1.55
N VAL A 64 -11.95 -12.25 2.30
CA VAL A 64 -10.82 -11.42 2.75
C VAL A 64 -9.96 -11.01 1.57
N ALA A 65 -9.69 -11.93 0.63
CA ALA A 65 -8.97 -11.66 -0.59
C ALA A 65 -9.66 -10.60 -1.45
N LYS A 66 -10.99 -10.72 -1.61
CA LYS A 66 -11.81 -9.73 -2.31
C LYS A 66 -11.72 -8.35 -1.66
N ALA A 67 -11.90 -8.26 -0.34
CA ALA A 67 -11.82 -7.00 0.39
C ALA A 67 -10.42 -6.35 0.29
N MET A 68 -9.36 -7.16 0.32
CA MET A 68 -8.00 -6.71 0.10
C MET A 68 -7.79 -6.16 -1.32
N ALA A 69 -8.31 -6.86 -2.33
CA ALA A 69 -8.26 -6.41 -3.72
C ALA A 69 -8.99 -5.08 -3.92
N GLU A 70 -10.19 -4.95 -3.37
CA GLU A 70 -10.97 -3.70 -3.40
C GLU A 70 -10.18 -2.57 -2.76
N ARG A 71 -9.59 -2.78 -1.58
CA ARG A 71 -8.81 -1.73 -0.91
C ARG A 71 -7.56 -1.32 -1.69
N ILE A 72 -6.82 -2.27 -2.29
CA ILE A 72 -5.68 -1.94 -3.17
C ILE A 72 -6.16 -1.14 -4.38
N ARG A 73 -7.33 -1.47 -4.95
CA ARG A 73 -7.91 -0.76 -6.09
C ARG A 73 -8.25 0.68 -5.74
N ASP A 74 -8.85 0.92 -4.57
CA ASP A 74 -9.13 2.28 -4.08
C ASP A 74 -7.86 3.13 -4.02
N TYR A 75 -6.74 2.56 -3.56
CA TYR A 75 -5.45 3.25 -3.57
C TYR A 75 -4.91 3.48 -4.99
N ALA A 76 -5.11 2.53 -5.91
CA ALA A 76 -4.72 2.68 -7.31
C ALA A 76 -5.48 3.84 -7.99
N ASP A 77 -6.79 3.88 -7.79
CA ASP A 77 -7.68 4.93 -8.30
C ASP A 77 -7.28 6.29 -7.72
N GLY A 78 -7.03 6.35 -6.41
CA GLY A 78 -6.55 7.58 -5.76
C GLY A 78 -5.23 8.10 -6.31
N ILE A 79 -4.30 7.23 -6.73
CA ILE A 79 -3.04 7.63 -7.39
C ILE A 79 -3.30 8.13 -8.82
N ALA A 80 -4.23 7.51 -9.55
CA ALA A 80 -4.56 7.91 -10.92
C ALA A 80 -5.29 9.26 -10.98
N GLU A 81 -6.15 9.53 -10.00
CA GLU A 81 -6.94 10.76 -9.89
C GLU A 81 -6.18 11.89 -9.19
N ALA A 82 -5.09 11.58 -8.47
CA ALA A 82 -4.30 12.59 -7.77
C ALA A 82 -3.78 13.65 -8.76
N PRO A 83 -3.90 14.95 -8.42
CA PRO A 83 -3.29 15.99 -9.23
C PRO A 83 -1.77 15.73 -9.33
N PRO A 84 -1.12 16.12 -10.44
CA PRO A 84 0.31 15.93 -10.61
C PRO A 84 1.04 16.44 -9.37
N LEU A 85 1.70 15.53 -8.66
CA LEU A 85 2.54 15.89 -7.53
C LEU A 85 3.54 16.92 -8.07
N ALA A 86 3.48 18.14 -7.54
CA ALA A 86 4.51 19.14 -7.79
C ALA A 86 5.81 18.48 -7.35
N LEU A 87 6.62 18.06 -8.32
CA LEU A 87 7.91 17.41 -8.07
C LEU A 87 8.59 18.21 -6.96
N ALA A 88 8.72 17.59 -5.79
CA ALA A 88 9.47 18.23 -4.71
C ALA A 88 10.83 18.60 -5.31
N PRO A 89 11.32 19.85 -5.09
CA PRO A 89 12.61 20.23 -5.62
C PRO A 89 13.62 19.18 -5.18
N LYS A 90 14.46 18.72 -6.11
CA LYS A 90 15.52 17.71 -5.93
C LYS A 90 16.44 18.12 -4.78
N SER A 91 16.01 17.95 -3.54
CA SER A 91 16.86 18.06 -2.37
C SER A 91 17.42 16.68 -2.17
N GLY A 92 18.69 16.54 -2.58
CA GLY A 92 19.42 15.28 -2.53
C GLY A 92 19.29 14.63 -1.16
N THR A 93 18.54 13.53 -1.11
CA THR A 93 18.58 12.67 0.07
C THR A 93 19.84 11.83 -0.07
N ILE A 94 20.89 12.26 0.64
CA ILE A 94 22.06 11.43 0.92
C ILE A 94 21.53 10.24 1.72
N PHE A 95 21.46 9.07 1.11
CA PHE A 95 21.37 7.82 1.87
C PHE A 95 22.68 7.67 2.64
N ARG A 96 22.70 8.13 3.90
CA ARG A 96 23.76 7.78 4.82
C ARG A 96 23.42 6.38 5.33
N VAL A 97 24.13 5.38 4.83
CA VAL A 97 24.18 4.05 5.43
C VAL A 97 24.65 4.25 6.87
N ILE A 98 23.73 4.13 7.83
CA ILE A 98 24.10 3.92 9.23
C ILE A 98 24.19 2.41 9.39
N ASP A 99 25.30 1.85 8.93
CA ASP A 99 25.73 0.55 9.44
C ASP A 99 26.11 0.77 10.90
N GLY A 100 25.55 -0.06 11.78
CA GLY A 100 25.95 -0.10 13.17
C GLY A 100 27.43 -0.45 13.28
N GLY A 101 28.27 0.57 13.45
CA GLY A 101 29.71 0.40 13.63
C GLY A 101 30.46 1.73 13.54
N LEU A 102 31.00 2.16 14.68
CA LEU A 102 31.83 3.36 14.89
C LEU A 102 32.79 3.69 13.74
N VAL A 103 32.78 4.95 13.26
CA VAL A 103 34.04 5.64 12.90
C VAL A 103 33.97 7.12 13.25
N SER A 104 34.90 7.53 14.11
CA SER A 104 35.29 8.91 14.41
C SER A 104 36.23 9.44 13.31
N LYS A 105 36.01 10.69 12.86
CA LYS A 105 37.02 11.75 12.67
C LYS A 105 36.35 13.05 12.26
#